data_AF-A0A3B1JY41-F1
#
_entry.id   AF-A0A3B1JY41-F1
#
_cell.length_a   1.000
_cell.length_b   1.000
_cell.length_c   1.000
_cell.angle_alpha   90.00
_cell.angle_beta   90.00
_cell.angle_gamma   90.00
#
_symmetry.space_group_name_H-M   'P 1'
#
loop_
_entity.id
_entity.type
_entity.pdbx_description
1 polymer ?
#
loop_
_entity_poly.entity_id
_entity_poly.type
_entity_poly.pdbx_seq_one_letter_code
_entity_poly.pdbx_strand_id
1 'polypeptide(L)'
;MSSLTPESSPELAKKSWFGNFINLEKEEQIFVVIKDKPLSSIKADIVQAFLSIPSLSHSVISQTSFRAEYKSTAGPTVFQKPVKFQVDITYTESSTATKENGIYSVTFTLLSGPSRRFKRVVETIQTQLLTPPPPHLLRACTPPHNHSIARHYTPQIQTTPQHHSV
;
A
#
# COMPACT_ATOMS: atom_id res chain seq x y z
N MET A 1 -52.38 -19.41 39.08
CA MET A 1 -52.74 -18.99 37.71
C MET A 1 -52.05 -17.65 37.50
N SER A 2 -50.76 -17.63 37.19
CA SER A 2 -50.13 -17.62 35.84
C SER A 2 -49.74 -16.18 35.47
N SER A 3 -48.44 -16.00 35.14
CA SER A 3 -47.77 -15.03 34.24
C SER A 3 -48.63 -13.86 33.71
N LEU A 4 -48.11 -12.65 33.52
CA LEU A 4 -47.43 -12.28 32.28
C LEU A 4 -46.60 -11.01 32.49
N THR A 5 -45.29 -11.14 32.39
CA THR A 5 -44.48 -10.15 31.67
C THR A 5 -45.02 -10.01 30.25
N PRO A 6 -45.18 -8.78 29.72
CA PRO A 6 -44.88 -8.51 28.33
C PRO A 6 -43.47 -7.93 28.26
N GLU A 7 -42.56 -8.79 27.79
CA GLU A 7 -41.37 -8.43 27.05
C GLU A 7 -41.79 -7.73 25.75
N SER A 8 -41.17 -6.58 25.45
CA SER A 8 -40.63 -6.22 24.13
C SER A 8 -40.59 -4.70 23.91
N SER A 9 -39.37 -4.24 23.63
CA SER A 9 -38.99 -2.96 23.04
C SER A 9 -39.63 -2.79 21.64
N PRO A 10 -39.76 -1.57 21.07
CA PRO A 10 -38.63 -1.01 20.33
C PRO A 10 -38.48 0.53 20.39
N GLU A 11 -37.24 0.95 20.64
CA GLU A 11 -36.48 1.74 19.65
C GLU A 11 -36.99 3.14 19.27
N LEU A 12 -36.97 4.09 20.21
CA LEU A 12 -36.90 5.53 19.85
C LEU A 12 -35.92 6.29 20.75
N ALA A 13 -34.74 5.70 20.95
CA ALA A 13 -33.58 6.47 21.35
C ALA A 13 -32.59 6.48 20.19
N LYS A 14 -32.11 7.69 19.85
CA LYS A 14 -30.88 7.98 19.10
C LYS A 14 -31.04 8.35 17.62
N LYS A 15 -31.71 9.47 17.35
CA LYS A 15 -31.05 10.47 16.47
C LYS A 15 -29.92 11.13 17.28
N SER A 16 -28.80 10.42 17.39
CA SER A 16 -27.62 10.83 18.16
C SER A 16 -26.82 11.88 17.39
N TRP A 17 -27.05 13.16 17.70
CA TRP A 17 -26.09 14.23 17.34
C TRP A 17 -24.75 14.06 18.09
N PHE A 18 -24.73 13.25 19.16
CA PHE A 18 -23.55 12.86 19.91
C PHE A 18 -22.85 11.59 19.35
N GLY A 19 -23.16 11.18 18.11
CA GLY A 19 -22.53 10.02 17.47
C GLY A 19 -21.03 10.17 17.18
N ASN A 20 -20.48 11.38 17.28
CA ASN A 20 -19.06 11.66 17.07
C ASN A 20 -18.19 11.49 18.33
N PHE A 21 -18.76 11.34 19.53
CA PHE A 21 -17.98 11.30 20.77
C PHE A 21 -17.50 9.89 21.14
N ILE A 22 -18.29 8.85 20.87
CA ILE A 22 -17.94 7.45 21.18
C ILE A 22 -17.00 6.83 20.12
N ASN A 23 -16.81 7.52 18.99
CA ASN A 23 -15.81 7.14 18.00
C ASN A 23 -14.43 7.73 18.31
N LEU A 24 -14.28 8.62 19.31
CA LEU A 24 -13.03 9.38 19.50
C LEU A 24 -11.81 8.48 19.75
N GLU A 25 -11.99 7.36 20.46
CA GLU A 25 -10.92 6.39 20.76
C GLU A 25 -10.56 5.52 19.53
N LYS A 26 -11.55 5.18 18.70
CA LYS A 26 -11.34 4.52 17.39
C LYS A 26 -10.92 5.50 16.29
N GLU A 27 -11.11 6.81 16.48
CA GLU A 27 -10.78 7.86 15.52
C GLU A 27 -9.26 8.09 15.39
N GLU A 28 -8.51 7.66 16.40
CA GLU A 28 -7.05 7.75 16.41
C GLU A 28 -6.41 6.63 15.59
N GLN A 29 -7.09 5.50 15.39
CA GLN A 29 -6.52 4.36 14.67
C GLN A 29 -7.36 3.94 13.47
N ILE A 30 -6.75 3.93 12.29
CA ILE A 30 -7.37 3.45 11.05
C ILE A 30 -6.64 2.19 10.61
N PHE A 31 -7.38 1.12 10.34
CA PHE A 31 -6.83 -0.18 9.92
C PHE A 31 -7.17 -0.47 8.47
N VAL A 32 -6.20 -1.02 7.74
CA VAL A 32 -6.37 -1.48 6.36
C VAL A 32 -5.88 -2.90 6.26
N VAL A 33 -6.76 -3.82 5.87
CA VAL A 33 -6.38 -5.21 5.61
C VAL A 33 -5.88 -5.31 4.17
N ILE A 34 -4.69 -5.87 4.00
CA ILE A 34 -4.08 -6.11 2.71
C ILE A 34 -3.90 -7.61 2.53
N LYS A 35 -4.54 -8.15 1.50
CA LYS A 35 -4.42 -9.55 1.09
C LYS A 35 -3.60 -9.64 -0.19
N ASP A 36 -2.90 -10.74 -0.36
CA ASP A 36 -2.24 -11.10 -1.62
C ASP A 36 -1.24 -10.04 -2.14
N LYS A 37 -0.63 -9.27 -1.23
CA LYS A 37 0.48 -8.36 -1.54
C LYS A 37 1.67 -8.68 -0.64
N PRO A 38 2.87 -8.86 -1.21
CA PRO A 38 4.07 -9.09 -0.40
C PRO A 38 4.41 -7.83 0.39
N LEU A 39 5.06 -8.01 1.56
CA LEU A 39 5.47 -6.91 2.45
C LEU A 39 6.28 -5.82 1.71
N SER A 40 7.14 -6.22 0.77
CA SER A 40 7.95 -5.28 -0.03
C SER A 40 7.09 -4.31 -0.84
N SER A 41 6.05 -4.80 -1.51
CA SER A 41 5.12 -3.98 -2.27
C SER A 41 4.33 -3.04 -1.36
N ILE A 42 3.87 -3.53 -0.20
CA ILE A 42 3.16 -2.69 0.79
C ILE A 42 4.05 -1.53 1.25
N LYS A 43 5.33 -1.81 1.57
CA LYS A 43 6.29 -0.78 1.95
C LYS A 43 6.53 0.22 0.82
N ALA A 44 6.68 -0.25 -0.41
CA ALA A 44 6.88 0.61 -1.58
C ALA A 44 5.70 1.56 -1.79
N ASP A 45 4.46 1.06 -1.71
CA ASP A 45 3.25 1.86 -1.88
C ASP A 45 3.10 2.92 -0.77
N ILE A 46 3.42 2.58 0.48
CA ILE A 46 3.40 3.55 1.59
C ILE A 46 4.41 4.67 1.37
N VAL A 47 5.65 4.32 1.00
CA VAL A 47 6.70 5.32 0.74
C VAL A 47 6.34 6.17 -0.46
N GLN A 48 5.82 5.57 -1.53
CA GLN A 48 5.34 6.29 -2.70
C GLN A 48 4.22 7.28 -2.34
N ALA A 49 3.29 6.86 -1.49
CA ALA A 49 2.22 7.72 -1.01
C ALA A 49 2.76 8.90 -0.22
N PHE A 50 3.70 8.68 0.69
CA PHE A 50 4.35 9.76 1.43
C PHE A 50 5.02 10.79 0.51
N LEU A 51 5.73 10.34 -0.52
CA LEU A 51 6.41 11.22 -1.47
C LEU A 51 5.41 11.99 -2.37
N SER A 52 4.24 11.43 -2.62
CA SER A 52 3.20 12.06 -3.43
C SER A 52 2.40 13.15 -2.70
N ILE A 53 2.45 13.17 -1.36
CA ILE A 53 1.72 14.14 -0.54
C ILE A 53 2.64 15.33 -0.24
N PRO A 54 2.35 16.53 -0.78
CA PRO A 54 3.18 17.70 -0.52
C PRO A 54 3.25 18.04 0.97
N SER A 55 4.41 18.50 1.43
CA SER A 55 4.63 18.92 2.84
C SER A 55 4.42 17.80 3.88
N LEU A 56 4.43 16.53 3.45
CA LEU A 56 4.56 15.37 4.32
C LEU A 56 6.02 14.93 4.38
N SER A 57 6.55 14.82 5.59
CA SER A 57 7.87 14.24 5.87
C SER A 57 7.70 12.93 6.62
N HIS A 58 8.57 11.95 6.37
CA HIS A 58 8.51 10.64 7.04
C HIS A 58 9.89 10.16 7.48
N SER A 59 9.91 9.26 8.46
CA SER A 59 11.08 8.51 8.89
C SER A 59 10.73 7.04 9.10
N VAL A 60 11.72 6.17 8.93
CA VAL A 60 11.61 4.73 9.22
C VAL A 60 11.96 4.53 10.68
N ILE A 61 11.04 3.93 11.45
CA ILE A 61 11.22 3.66 12.89
C ILE A 61 11.66 2.22 13.12
N SER A 62 11.12 1.29 12.33
CA SER A 62 11.45 -0.13 12.40
C SER A 62 11.36 -0.75 11.01
N GLN A 63 11.66 -2.05 10.89
CA GLN A 63 11.52 -2.79 9.64
C GLN A 63 10.10 -2.70 9.04
N THR A 64 9.07 -2.51 9.88
CA THR A 64 7.66 -2.49 9.50
C THR A 64 6.90 -1.29 10.06
N SER A 65 7.61 -0.27 10.55
CA SER A 65 7.01 0.92 11.16
C SER A 65 7.59 2.21 10.60
N PHE A 66 6.70 3.18 10.34
CA PHE A 66 7.04 4.51 9.85
C PHE A 66 6.42 5.57 10.74
N ARG A 67 7.04 6.75 10.79
CA ARG A 67 6.45 7.93 11.39
C ARG A 67 6.35 9.02 10.35
N ALA A 68 5.20 9.67 10.30
CA ALA A 68 4.94 10.73 9.33
C ALA A 68 4.44 11.99 10.04
N GLU A 69 4.86 13.13 9.49
CA GLU A 69 4.43 14.45 9.91
C GLU A 69 3.97 15.24 8.68
N TYR A 70 2.70 15.66 8.70
CA TYR A 70 2.10 16.48 7.65
C TYR A 70 1.88 17.92 8.14
N LYS A 71 2.49 18.87 7.44
CA LYS A 71 2.36 20.31 7.69
C LYS A 71 1.48 20.92 6.59
N SER A 72 0.37 21.53 6.97
CA SER A 72 -0.52 22.21 6.01
C SER A 72 0.09 23.55 5.62
N THR A 73 0.06 23.87 4.33
CA THR A 73 0.57 25.12 3.74
C THR A 73 -0.49 26.23 3.66
N ALA A 74 -1.73 25.96 4.06
CA ALA A 74 -2.84 26.90 3.92
C ALA A 74 -2.92 27.89 5.10
N GLY A 75 -2.32 29.07 4.97
CA GLY A 75 -2.49 30.20 5.91
C GLY A 75 -1.28 30.44 6.83
N PRO A 76 -1.34 31.47 7.71
CA PRO A 76 -0.24 31.82 8.61
C PRO A 76 0.18 30.61 9.45
N THR A 77 1.41 30.15 9.25
CA THR A 77 1.91 28.84 9.70
C THR A 77 2.01 28.68 11.22
N VAL A 78 1.92 29.79 11.97
CA VAL A 78 2.20 29.84 13.42
C VAL A 78 1.10 29.23 14.30
N PHE A 79 -0.10 28.98 13.79
CA PHE A 79 -1.21 28.38 14.56
C PHE A 79 -1.68 27.02 14.03
N GLN A 80 -1.08 26.49 12.97
CA GLN A 80 -1.48 25.20 12.43
C GLN A 80 -0.68 24.06 13.05
N LYS A 81 -1.27 23.38 14.03
CA LYS A 81 -0.69 22.16 14.60
C LYS A 81 -0.46 21.13 13.48
N PRO A 82 0.76 20.58 13.31
CA PRO A 82 1.01 19.55 12.32
C PRO A 82 0.25 18.27 12.69
N VAL A 83 -0.03 17.43 11.69
CA VAL A 83 -0.56 16.08 11.93
C VAL A 83 0.63 15.14 12.03
N LYS A 84 0.79 14.47 13.18
CA LYS A 84 1.80 13.43 13.38
C LYS A 84 1.10 12.10 13.56
N PHE A 85 1.53 11.09 12.83
CA PHE A 85 0.97 9.74 12.94
C PHE A 85 2.04 8.68 12.72
N GLN A 86 1.75 7.47 13.21
CA GLN A 86 2.56 6.27 13.01
C GLN A 86 1.85 5.35 12.02
N VAL A 87 2.62 4.60 11.25
CA VAL A 87 2.13 3.57 10.35
C VAL A 87 2.85 2.28 10.68
N ASP A 88 2.11 1.25 11.11
CA ASP A 88 2.64 -0.06 11.45
C ASP A 88 2.08 -1.12 10.52
N ILE A 89 2.94 -2.01 10.03
CA ILE A 89 2.56 -3.18 9.24
C ILE A 89 2.68 -4.41 10.13
N THR A 90 1.59 -5.14 10.30
CA THR A 90 1.57 -6.39 11.05
C THR A 90 1.15 -7.54 10.15
N TYR A 91 1.77 -8.70 10.37
CA TYR A 91 1.40 -9.94 9.70
C TYR A 91 0.35 -10.66 10.55
N THR A 92 -0.77 -11.01 9.94
CA THR A 92 -1.76 -11.90 10.54
C THR A 92 -1.69 -13.24 9.85
N GLU A 93 -1.30 -14.28 10.59
CA GLU A 93 -1.22 -15.63 10.05
C GLU A 93 -2.63 -16.12 9.69
N SER A 94 -2.89 -16.35 8.41
CA SER A 94 -3.98 -17.22 7.97
C SER A 94 -3.45 -18.65 7.97
N SER A 95 -4.00 -19.48 8.86
CA SER A 95 -3.55 -20.84 9.24
C SER A 95 -3.41 -21.89 8.12
N THR A 96 -3.51 -21.53 6.84
CA THR A 96 -3.57 -22.51 5.73
C THR A 96 -2.95 -22.08 4.39
N ALA A 97 -2.31 -20.91 4.27
CA ALA A 97 -1.73 -20.48 2.99
C ALA A 97 -0.20 -20.38 3.07
N THR A 98 0.47 -20.90 2.04
CA THR A 98 1.91 -20.76 1.78
C THR A 98 2.39 -19.32 2.03
N LYS A 99 3.58 -19.16 2.62
CA LYS A 99 4.23 -17.89 3.06
C LYS A 99 4.15 -16.69 2.08
N GLU A 100 3.85 -16.96 0.82
CA GLU A 100 3.76 -16.00 -0.28
C GLU A 100 2.43 -15.19 -0.26
N ASN A 101 1.34 -15.69 0.36
CA ASN A 101 -0.01 -15.08 0.34
C ASN A 101 -0.49 -14.59 1.71
N GLY A 102 0.43 -14.02 2.48
CA GLY A 102 0.15 -13.46 3.81
C GLY A 102 -0.95 -12.40 3.84
N ILE A 103 -1.79 -12.44 4.88
CA ILE A 103 -2.67 -11.32 5.21
C ILE A 103 -1.87 -10.34 6.07
N TYR A 104 -1.69 -9.13 5.58
CA TYR A 104 -1.10 -8.03 6.33
C TYR A 104 -2.20 -7.08 6.79
N SER A 105 -1.95 -6.38 7.89
CA SER A 105 -2.71 -5.20 8.25
C SER A 105 -1.80 -3.99 8.39
N VAL A 106 -2.24 -2.86 7.86
CA VAL A 106 -1.58 -1.57 8.02
C VAL A 106 -2.41 -0.73 8.98
N THR A 107 -1.80 -0.35 10.09
CA THR A 107 -2.42 0.45 11.14
C THR A 107 -1.86 1.86 11.10
N PHE A 108 -2.74 2.85 10.97
CA PHE A 108 -2.40 4.26 11.04
C PHE A 108 -2.83 4.79 12.40
N THR A 109 -1.89 5.25 13.23
CA THR A 109 -2.17 5.75 14.57
C THR A 109 -1.87 7.25 14.65
N LEU A 110 -2.89 8.07 14.85
CA LEU A 110 -2.77 9.49 15.14
C LEU A 110 -2.03 9.69 16.46
N LEU A 111 -0.98 10.49 16.43
CA LEU A 111 -0.20 10.84 17.63
C LEU A 111 -0.53 12.25 18.09
N SER A 112 -0.71 13.17 17.14
CA SER A 112 -1.12 14.55 17.44
C SER A 112 -1.64 15.27 16.18
N GLY A 113 -2.44 16.31 16.39
CA GLY A 113 -2.93 17.18 15.32
C GLY A 113 -4.40 16.93 14.99
N PRO A 114 -4.99 17.64 14.00
CA PRO A 114 -6.42 17.53 13.73
C PRO A 114 -6.79 16.19 13.08
N SER A 115 -7.63 15.39 13.75
CA SER A 115 -8.07 14.06 13.28
C SER A 115 -8.73 14.11 11.90
N ARG A 116 -9.43 15.21 11.57
CA ARG A 116 -10.00 15.41 10.23
C ARG A 116 -8.92 15.45 9.13
N ARG A 117 -7.80 16.16 9.36
CA ARG A 117 -6.69 16.18 8.40
C ARG A 117 -5.98 14.85 8.34
N PHE A 118 -5.79 14.18 9.48
CA PHE A 118 -5.25 12.83 9.54
C PHE A 118 -6.03 11.86 8.64
N LYS A 119 -7.36 11.82 8.76
CA LYS A 119 -8.22 10.99 7.91
C LYS A 119 -8.01 11.25 6.42
N ARG A 120 -7.93 12.51 6.00
CA ARG A 120 -7.69 12.88 4.59
C ARG A 120 -6.33 12.39 4.08
N VAL A 121 -5.30 12.48 4.91
CA VAL A 121 -3.98 11.96 4.58
C VAL A 121 -4.03 10.44 4.46
N VAL A 122 -4.67 9.74 5.40
CA VAL A 122 -4.82 8.26 5.35
C VAL A 122 -5.64 7.80 4.15
N GLU A 123 -6.75 8.49 3.81
CA GLU A 123 -7.54 8.22 2.60
C GLU A 123 -6.66 8.28 1.34
N THR A 124 -5.76 9.27 1.26
CA THR A 124 -4.82 9.42 0.13
C THR A 124 -3.78 8.29 0.08
N ILE A 125 -3.35 7.78 1.23
CA ILE A 125 -2.40 6.65 1.27
C ILE A 125 -3.12 5.35 0.92
N GLN A 126 -4.37 5.18 1.37
CA GLN A 126 -5.20 4.00 1.09
C GLN A 126 -5.45 3.82 -0.40
N THR A 127 -5.66 4.89 -1.16
CA THR A 127 -5.85 4.77 -2.61
C THR A 127 -4.62 4.13 -3.27
N GLN A 128 -3.40 4.46 -2.83
CA GLN A 128 -2.19 3.83 -3.37
C GLN A 128 -2.01 2.38 -2.89
N LEU A 129 -2.32 2.09 -1.63
CA LEU A 129 -2.25 0.74 -1.08
C LEU A 129 -3.20 -0.25 -1.76
N LEU A 130 -4.36 0.22 -2.22
CA LEU A 130 -5.41 -0.61 -2.82
C LEU A 130 -5.42 -0.57 -4.36
N THR A 131 -4.70 0.37 -4.97
CA THR A 131 -4.60 0.42 -6.43
C THR A 131 -3.72 -0.74 -6.93
N PRO A 132 -4.20 -1.60 -7.84
CA PRO A 132 -3.36 -2.61 -8.46
C PRO A 132 -2.25 -1.93 -9.27
N PRO A 133 -1.00 -2.46 -9.26
CA PRO A 133 0.08 -1.90 -10.06
C PRO A 133 -0.37 -1.75 -11.52
N PRO A 134 -0.12 -0.62 -12.18
CA PRO A 134 -0.48 -0.46 -13.58
C PRO A 134 0.18 -1.58 -14.41
N PRO A 135 -0.52 -2.12 -15.43
CA PRO A 135 -0.10 -3.31 -16.18
C PRO A 135 1.24 -3.17 -16.95
N HIS A 136 1.91 -2.02 -16.86
CA HIS A 136 3.13 -1.72 -17.59
C HIS A 136 4.43 -1.99 -16.80
N LEU A 137 4.39 -2.18 -15.47
CA LEU A 137 5.62 -2.41 -14.68
C LEU A 137 5.99 -3.90 -14.48
N LEU A 138 5.14 -4.84 -14.90
CA LEU A 138 5.45 -6.28 -14.86
C LEU A 138 6.43 -6.73 -15.96
N ARG A 139 6.89 -5.83 -16.83
CA ARG A 139 7.67 -6.21 -18.02
C ARG A 139 9.18 -5.92 -17.94
N ALA A 140 9.68 -5.39 -16.82
CA ALA A 140 11.09 -4.96 -16.71
C ALA A 140 12.03 -5.98 -16.03
N CYS A 141 11.52 -7.05 -15.40
CA CYS A 141 12.35 -8.01 -14.66
C CYS A 141 12.28 -9.43 -15.23
N THR A 142 12.35 -9.57 -16.56
CA THR A 142 12.78 -10.85 -17.15
C THR A 142 14.24 -10.70 -17.57
N PRO A 143 15.18 -11.47 -17.02
CA PRO A 143 16.54 -11.50 -17.55
C PRO A 143 16.46 -12.02 -19.01
N PRO A 144 17.26 -11.47 -19.95
CA PRO A 144 17.27 -11.99 -21.31
C PRO A 144 17.75 -13.44 -21.25
N HIS A 145 16.84 -14.36 -21.57
CA HIS A 145 17.16 -15.77 -21.72
C HIS A 145 18.14 -15.90 -22.87
N ASN A 146 19.36 -16.37 -22.56
CA ASN A 146 20.38 -16.77 -23.52
C ASN A 146 19.73 -17.71 -24.55
N HIS A 147 19.78 -17.33 -25.83
CA HIS A 147 19.55 -18.25 -26.94
C HIS A 147 20.75 -18.20 -27.87
N SER A 148 21.53 -19.27 -27.75
CA SER A 148 22.59 -19.70 -28.63
C SER A 148 22.10 -19.70 -30.08
N ILE A 149 22.59 -18.75 -30.90
CA ILE A 149 22.52 -18.90 -32.35
C ILE A 149 23.83 -19.52 -32.79
N ALA A 150 23.80 -20.85 -32.93
CA ALA A 150 24.77 -21.58 -33.74
C ALA A 150 24.67 -21.06 -35.17
N ARG A 151 25.65 -20.25 -35.59
CA ARG A 151 25.82 -19.91 -37.00
C ARG A 151 26.53 -21.07 -37.68
N HIS A 152 25.76 -21.83 -38.45
CA HIS A 152 26.26 -22.73 -39.47
C HIS A 152 27.23 -22.00 -40.39
N TYR A 153 28.47 -22.49 -40.47
CA TYR A 153 29.42 -22.18 -41.53
C TYR A 153 29.37 -23.34 -42.54
N THR A 154 28.87 -23.08 -43.74
CA THR A 154 29.03 -23.95 -44.91
C THR A 154 30.11 -23.34 -45.81
N PRO A 155 31.21 -24.04 -46.13
CA PRO A 155 32.15 -23.57 -47.14
C PRO A 155 31.57 -23.86 -48.53
N GLN A 156 31.34 -22.80 -49.31
CA GLN A 156 31.07 -22.90 -50.75
C GLN A 156 32.39 -23.15 -51.49
N ILE A 157 32.49 -24.31 -52.15
CA ILE A 157 33.55 -24.65 -53.09
C ILE A 157 33.21 -23.95 -54.40
N GLN A 158 34.02 -22.99 -54.83
CA GLN A 158 33.90 -22.40 -56.17
C GLN A 158 35.02 -22.94 -57.07
N THR A 159 34.62 -23.82 -57.98
CA THR A 159 35.41 -24.29 -59.12
C THR A 159 35.47 -23.18 -60.18
N THR A 160 36.64 -22.98 -60.78
CA THR A 160 36.78 -22.33 -62.09
C THR A 160 37.72 -23.16 -62.97
N PRO A 161 37.35 -23.45 -64.23
CA PRO A 161 38.12 -24.28 -65.14
C PRO A 161 39.16 -23.48 -65.95
N GLN A 162 39.96 -24.23 -66.70
CA GLN A 162 41.24 -23.91 -67.34
C GLN A 162 41.17 -23.05 -68.62
N HIS A 163 42.29 -22.39 -68.96
CA HIS A 163 42.85 -22.25 -70.33
C HIS A 163 44.30 -21.70 -70.24
N HIS A 164 45.36 -22.48 -70.48
CA HIS A 164 46.08 -22.81 -71.74
C HIS A 164 46.95 -21.70 -72.38
N SER A 165 48.25 -22.05 -72.52
CA SER A 165 49.25 -21.67 -73.56
C SER A 165 49.81 -20.24 -73.51
N VAL A 166 51.11 -19.95 -73.71
CA VAL A 166 52.25 -20.60 -74.41
C VAL A 166 53.52 -20.40 -73.58
#